data_AF-A0A4Y2MCJ0-F1
#
_entry.id   AF-A0A4Y2MCJ0-F1
#
_cell.length_a   1.000
_cell.length_b   1.000
_cell.length_c   1.000
_cell.angle_alpha   90.00
_cell.angle_beta   90.00
_cell.angle_gamma   90.00
#
_symmetry.space_group_name_H-M   'P 1'
#
loop_
_entity.id
_entity.type
_entity.pdbx_description
1 polymer ?
#
loop_
_entity_poly.entity_id
_entity_poly.type
_entity_poly.pdbx_seq_one_letter_code
_entity_poly.pdbx_strand_id
1 'polypeptide(L)' 'NVERINSIPALIGGTATTPMPAIAVEKYFLCRNKEIISTQFVCNLAEDCRDGSDEETC' A
#
# COMPACT_ATOMS: atom_id res chain seq x y z
N ASN A 1 26.08 3.57 38.25
CA ASN A 1 25.55 2.26 38.66
C ASN A 1 25.48 1.41 37.41
N VAL A 2 26.39 0.43 37.29
CA VAL A 2 26.26 -0.90 36.64
C VAL A 2 25.20 -0.99 35.53
N GLU A 3 25.47 -1.36 34.27
CA GLU A 3 26.45 -2.32 33.76
C GLU A 3 26.41 -2.36 32.23
N ARG A 4 27.57 -2.59 31.62
CA ARG A 4 27.73 -2.99 30.21
C ARG A 4 27.74 -4.51 30.15
N ILE A 5 26.85 -5.14 29.39
CA ILE A 5 27.05 -6.45 28.76
C ILE A 5 26.46 -6.34 27.34
N ASN A 6 27.23 -6.15 26.27
CA ASN A 6 28.18 -7.05 25.63
C ASN A 6 27.58 -8.41 25.22
N SER A 7 27.81 -8.75 23.94
CA SER A 7 27.86 -10.09 23.35
C SER A 7 26.73 -10.54 22.40
N ILE A 8 26.96 -10.23 21.11
CA ILE A 8 26.99 -11.12 19.92
C ILE A 8 25.74 -11.91 19.46
N PRO A 9 25.68 -12.25 18.15
CA PRO A 9 24.45 -12.27 17.36
C PRO A 9 23.91 -13.69 17.12
N ALA A 10 22.59 -13.79 16.94
CA ALA A 10 21.96 -14.85 16.16
C ALA A 10 20.98 -14.14 15.22
N LEU A 11 21.28 -14.00 13.91
CA LEU A 11 20.95 -15.03 12.93
C LEU A 11 19.62 -15.72 13.28
N ILE A 12 18.51 -15.12 12.84
CA ILE A 12 17.44 -15.93 12.26
C ILE A 12 17.43 -15.63 10.76
N GLY A 13 18.42 -16.22 10.08
CA GLY A 13 18.15 -16.72 8.74
C GLY A 13 17.18 -17.90 8.87
N GLY A 14 16.22 -17.97 7.94
CA GLY A 14 15.14 -18.95 7.93
C GLY A 14 13.92 -18.43 8.69
N THR A 15 12.72 -18.40 8.12
CA THR A 15 12.12 -19.50 7.35
C THR A 15 11.07 -18.96 6.39
N ALA A 16 10.85 -19.68 5.29
CA ALA A 16 9.72 -19.48 4.39
C ALA A 16 8.39 -19.42 5.17
N THR A 17 7.42 -18.67 4.64
CA THR A 17 5.95 -18.94 4.62
C THR A 17 5.17 -17.63 4.74
N THR A 18 4.34 -17.37 3.73
CA THR A 18 3.45 -16.22 3.52
C THR A 18 2.69 -15.72 4.77
N PRO A 19 2.68 -14.40 5.02
CA PRO A 19 1.60 -13.73 5.75
C PRO A 19 0.73 -12.83 4.84
N MET A 20 -0.58 -13.12 4.80
CA MET A 20 -1.64 -12.24 4.28
C MET A 20 -1.77 -10.95 5.13
N PRO A 21 -2.59 -10.00 4.68
CA PRO A 21 -2.20 -8.84 3.90
C PRO A 21 -1.52 -7.77 4.78
N ALA A 22 -0.54 -7.07 4.23
CA ALA A 22 -0.23 -5.73 4.74
C ALA A 22 -1.55 -4.95 4.66
N ILE A 23 -2.02 -4.44 5.81
CA ILE A 23 -3.16 -3.53 5.92
C ILE A 23 -3.19 -2.67 4.65
N ALA A 24 -4.10 -3.00 3.75
CA ALA A 24 -4.27 -2.23 2.53
C ALA A 24 -4.78 -0.89 3.03
N VAL A 25 -3.87 0.07 3.19
CA VAL A 25 -4.23 1.46 3.08
C VAL A 25 -4.75 1.55 1.67
N GLU A 26 -6.05 1.28 1.51
CA GLU A 26 -6.77 1.52 0.27
C GLU A 26 -6.56 3.00 0.01
N LYS A 27 -5.63 3.28 -0.90
CA LYS A 27 -5.40 4.65 -1.31
C LYS A 27 -6.64 5.01 -2.12
N TYR A 28 -7.29 6.09 -1.72
CA TYR A 28 -8.46 6.62 -2.40
C TYR A 28 -8.01 7.74 -3.33
N PHE A 29 -8.63 7.81 -4.50
CA PHE A 29 -8.45 8.88 -5.47
C PHE A 29 -9.71 9.74 -5.51
N LEU A 30 -9.53 11.05 -5.43
CA LEU A 30 -10.62 12.01 -5.56
C LEU A 30 -10.71 12.44 -7.03
N CYS A 31 -11.78 12.01 -7.68
CA CYS A 31 -12.17 12.48 -8.99
C CYS A 31 -12.29 14.00 -9.08
N ARG A 32 -12.25 14.51 -10.32
CA ARG A 32 -12.56 15.91 -10.61
C ARG A 32 -14.00 16.29 -10.22
N ASN A 33 -14.95 15.37 -10.38
CA ASN A 33 -16.33 15.56 -9.92
C ASN A 33 -16.51 15.50 -8.40
N LYS A 34 -15.42 15.27 -7.64
CA LYS A 34 -15.40 15.05 -6.18
C LYS A 34 -15.95 13.69 -5.74
N GLU A 35 -16.11 12.77 -6.68
CA GLU A 35 -16.32 11.35 -6.38
C GLU A 35 -15.04 10.71 -5.86
N ILE A 36 -15.18 9.66 -5.07
CA ILE A 36 -14.05 8.95 -4.47
C ILE A 36 -14.08 7.52 -4.99
N ILE A 37 -12.99 7.12 -5.64
CA ILE A 37 -12.76 5.76 -6.11
C ILE A 37 -11.49 5.21 -5.47
N SER A 38 -11.28 3.90 -5.53
CA SER A 38 -10.00 3.31 -5.12
C SER A 38 -8.92 3.62 -6.16
N THR A 39 -7.68 3.87 -5.75
CA THR A 39 -6.56 4.10 -6.70
C THR A 39 -6.27 2.91 -7.61
N GLN A 40 -6.81 1.73 -7.30
CA GLN A 40 -6.76 0.57 -8.19
C GLN A 40 -7.57 0.76 -9.48
N PHE A 41 -8.49 1.73 -9.47
CA PHE A 41 -9.37 2.11 -10.57
C PHE A 41 -8.88 3.36 -11.31
N VAL A 42 -7.64 3.79 -11.09
CA VAL A 42 -7.03 4.91 -11.82
C VAL A 42 -6.11 4.33 -12.88
N CYS A 43 -6.21 4.83 -14.12
CA CYS A 43 -5.54 4.29 -15.30
C CYS A 43 -5.79 2.79 -15.53
N ASN A 44 -7.01 2.31 -15.30
CA ASN A 44 -7.36 0.89 -15.41
C ASN A 44 -8.09 0.55 -16.72
N LEU A 45 -8.17 1.48 -17.67
CA LEU A 45 -8.92 1.40 -18.93
C LEU A 45 -10.45 1.29 -18.73
N ALA A 46 -10.95 1.68 -17.55
CA ALA A 46 -12.37 1.74 -17.26
C ALA A 46 -12.72 3.11 -16.66
N GLU A 47 -13.81 3.71 -17.13
CA GLU A 47 -14.34 4.93 -16.53
C GLU A 47 -15.04 4.57 -15.21
N ASP A 48 -14.29 4.57 -14.11
CA ASP A 48 -14.82 4.38 -12.76
C ASP A 48 -15.29 5.70 -12.14
N CYS A 49 -14.72 6.83 -12.58
CA CYS A 49 -15.27 8.13 -12.31
C CYS A 49 -16.42 8.48 -13.25
N ARG A 50 -17.48 9.14 -12.77
CA ARG A 50 -18.61 9.55 -13.63
C ARG A 50 -18.23 10.62 -14.65
N ASP A 51 -17.16 11.34 -14.38
CA ASP A 51 -16.57 12.37 -15.26
C ASP A 51 -15.40 11.79 -16.09
N GLY A 52 -15.06 10.50 -15.94
CA GLY A 52 -13.92 9.84 -16.60
C GLY A 52 -12.53 10.34 -16.18
N SER A 53 -12.47 11.26 -15.20
CA SER A 53 -11.23 11.94 -14.80
C SER A 53 -10.13 11.04 -14.24
N ASP A 54 -10.48 9.81 -13.87
CA ASP A 54 -9.58 8.72 -13.49
C ASP A 54 -8.79 8.13 -14.68
N GLU A 55 -9.31 8.28 -15.90
CA GLU A 55 -8.70 7.80 -17.14
C GLU A 55 -8.23 8.94 -18.08
N GLU A 56 -8.61 10.19 -17.81
CA GLU A 56 -8.22 11.34 -18.65
C GLU A 56 -6.72 11.70 -18.55
N THR A 57 -6.02 11.31 -17.48
CA THR A 57 -4.59 11.63 -17.29
C THR A 57 -3.84 10.43 -16.74
N CYS A 58 -3.34 9.62 -17.68
CA CYS A 58 -2.24 8.70 -17.52
C CYS A 58 -0.99 9.23 -18.26
#